data_AF-A0A535EUL3-F1
#
_entry.id   AF-A0A535EUL3-F1
#
_cell.length_a   1.000
_cell.length_b   1.000
_cell.length_c   1.000
_cell.angle_alpha   90.00
_cell.angle_beta   90.00
_cell.angle_gamma   90.00
#
_symmetry.space_group_name_H-M   'P 1'
#
loop_
_entity.id
_entity.type
_entity.pdbx_description
1 polymer ?
#
loop_
_entity_poly.entity_id
_entity_poly.type
_entity_poly.pdbx_seq_one_letter_code
_entity_poly.pdbx_strand_id
1 'polypeptide(L)'
;MPTAAWVAIAAAVLLVLVGVGGGAFAVASFTSASADHQAAVKVLEQVRVHNNDIDAQLKAVPNFDSANLTGDNPDFAKFRSDMQAYGSKVTASSDTVKADLSRLRAEDKVLKQRSGSPQALFSRGQYANDRHRVESLIDSFDAAGTVFGIMQTQIDFFAKFADGLNNFQLVFARADRNDYAGALAAYQQLDSSMQAITGAATGQYIPPQFKSFAAGFKTLSDDFKGLLQAIQAGDDAASQASADKLKADATALQSFDDAGFQKYEQDLVTPYRTRYEKGLKAAGFTLTD
;
A
#
# COMPACT_ATOMS: atom_id res chain seq x y z
N MET A 1 29.79 -13.37 -6.44
CA MET A 1 28.77 -12.76 -7.33
C MET A 1 27.33 -12.68 -6.76
N PRO A 2 26.99 -13.00 -5.48
CA PRO A 2 25.58 -13.05 -5.04
C PRO A 2 24.99 -11.71 -4.52
N THR A 3 25.79 -10.68 -4.30
CA THR A 3 25.32 -9.39 -3.75
C THR A 3 24.49 -8.58 -4.75
N ALA A 4 24.79 -8.68 -6.04
CA ALA A 4 24.15 -7.86 -7.07
C ALA A 4 22.66 -8.18 -7.29
N ALA A 5 22.25 -9.45 -7.19
CA ALA A 5 20.85 -9.86 -7.36
C ALA A 5 19.98 -9.43 -6.17
N TRP A 6 20.51 -9.53 -4.94
CA TRP A 6 19.83 -9.07 -3.74
C TRP A 6 19.65 -7.56 -3.71
N VAL A 7 20.71 -6.81 -4.03
CA VAL A 7 20.67 -5.35 -4.11
C VAL A 7 19.64 -4.89 -5.16
N ALA A 8 19.54 -5.59 -6.29
CA ALA A 8 18.57 -5.27 -7.33
C ALA A 8 17.10 -5.51 -6.92
N ILE A 9 16.79 -6.69 -6.37
CA ILE A 9 15.43 -7.04 -5.92
C ILE A 9 15.02 -6.10 -4.77
N ALA A 10 15.93 -5.82 -3.84
CA ALA A 10 15.68 -4.93 -2.73
C ALA A 10 15.52 -3.46 -3.15
N ALA A 11 16.31 -2.97 -4.11
CA ALA A 11 16.18 -1.62 -4.65
C ALA A 11 14.82 -1.44 -5.36
N ALA A 12 14.39 -2.44 -6.15
CA ALA A 12 13.07 -2.43 -6.78
C ALA A 12 11.94 -2.41 -5.72
N VAL A 13 12.05 -3.22 -4.65
CA VAL A 13 11.09 -3.20 -3.54
C VAL A 13 11.06 -1.83 -2.85
N LEU A 14 12.21 -1.22 -2.55
CA LEU A 14 12.27 0.08 -1.88
C LEU A 14 11.69 1.23 -2.72
N LEU A 15 12.04 1.30 -4.01
CA LEU A 15 11.54 2.33 -4.94
C LEU A 15 10.01 2.30 -5.03
N VAL A 16 9.47 1.10 -5.02
CA VAL A 16 8.03 0.83 -5.05
C VAL A 16 7.32 1.26 -3.78
N LEU A 17 7.92 0.99 -2.62
CA LEU A 17 7.31 1.28 -1.32
C LEU A 17 7.15 2.77 -1.05
N VAL A 18 8.04 3.60 -1.62
CA VAL A 18 7.90 5.07 -1.61
C VAL A 18 6.64 5.52 -2.37
N GLY A 19 6.27 4.81 -3.45
CA GLY A 19 5.04 5.05 -4.20
C GLY A 19 3.76 4.69 -3.43
N VAL A 20 3.78 3.55 -2.72
CA VAL A 20 2.67 3.00 -1.91
C VAL A 20 2.41 3.82 -0.63
N GLY A 21 3.45 4.46 -0.11
CA GLY A 21 3.46 5.10 1.20
C GLY A 21 3.07 6.57 1.25
N GLY A 22 3.37 7.37 0.24
CA GLY A 22 3.07 8.82 0.34
C GLY A 22 3.53 9.70 -0.80
N GLY A 23 4.32 9.19 -1.76
CA GLY A 23 4.71 9.99 -2.94
C GLY A 23 3.51 10.49 -3.76
N ALA A 24 2.40 9.74 -3.76
CA ALA A 24 1.24 9.99 -4.59
C ALA A 24 -0.01 10.51 -3.84
N PHE A 25 0.04 10.82 -2.53
CA PHE A 25 -1.10 11.42 -1.80
C PHE A 25 -0.69 12.52 -0.81
N ALA A 26 -0.13 13.62 -1.32
CA ALA A 26 0.11 14.84 -0.54
C ALA A 26 -1.07 15.82 -0.66
N VAL A 27 -1.97 15.86 0.32
CA VAL A 27 -3.06 16.86 0.37
C VAL A 27 -2.62 18.03 1.27
N ALA A 28 -3.04 19.29 1.09
CA ALA A 28 -2.67 20.30 2.08
C ALA A 28 -3.41 20.05 3.41
N SER A 29 -2.82 20.44 4.54
CA SER A 29 -3.51 20.35 5.85
C SER A 29 -4.72 21.30 5.87
N PHE A 30 -5.73 21.10 6.74
CA PHE A 30 -6.96 21.89 6.66
C PHE A 30 -7.32 22.62 7.96
N THR A 31 -7.76 23.87 7.85
CA THR A 31 -8.29 24.71 8.95
C THR A 31 -9.70 25.23 8.62
N SER A 32 -10.61 25.33 9.58
CA SER A 32 -11.97 25.84 9.33
C SER A 32 -12.29 27.05 10.19
N ALA A 33 -13.10 27.98 9.65
CA ALA A 33 -13.70 29.06 10.43
C ALA A 33 -14.94 28.51 11.15
N SER A 34 -14.91 28.49 12.48
CA SER A 34 -16.03 28.04 13.32
C SER A 34 -17.23 28.97 13.14
N ALA A 35 -18.36 28.44 12.67
CA ALA A 35 -19.66 29.11 12.71
C ALA A 35 -20.59 28.39 13.71
N ASP A 36 -21.20 29.16 14.61
CA ASP A 36 -22.00 28.76 15.77
C ASP A 36 -23.21 27.86 15.44
N HIS A 37 -23.18 26.52 15.61
CA HIS A 37 -24.38 25.67 15.73
C HIS A 37 -24.14 24.34 16.50
N GLN A 38 -24.71 24.20 17.70
CA GLN A 38 -24.25 23.25 18.74
C GLN A 38 -24.27 21.73 18.44
N ALA A 39 -25.01 21.22 17.46
CA ALA A 39 -25.11 19.76 17.17
C ALA A 39 -24.30 19.35 15.93
N ALA A 40 -24.57 19.96 14.78
CA ALA A 40 -23.79 19.73 13.56
C ALA A 40 -22.32 20.15 13.75
N VAL A 41 -22.04 21.23 14.50
CA VAL A 41 -20.65 21.63 14.81
C VAL A 41 -19.90 20.57 15.60
N LYS A 42 -20.54 19.83 16.52
CA LYS A 42 -19.84 18.76 17.26
C LYS A 42 -19.41 17.61 16.35
N VAL A 43 -20.27 17.23 15.40
CA VAL A 43 -19.93 16.21 14.39
C VAL A 43 -18.86 16.74 13.45
N LEU A 44 -19.01 17.97 12.96
CA LEU A 44 -18.03 18.62 12.06
C LEU A 44 -16.67 18.84 12.74
N GLU A 45 -16.64 19.14 14.04
CA GLU A 45 -15.42 19.36 14.82
C GLU A 45 -14.70 18.04 15.17
N GLN A 46 -15.45 16.97 15.47
CA GLN A 46 -14.86 15.63 15.61
C GLN A 46 -14.26 15.16 14.28
N VAL A 47 -14.99 15.35 13.19
CA VAL A 47 -14.53 15.04 11.83
C VAL A 47 -13.29 15.88 11.47
N ARG A 48 -13.20 17.15 11.92
CA ARG A 48 -12.00 17.99 11.75
C ARG A 48 -10.76 17.37 12.41
N VAL A 49 -10.87 16.96 13.68
CA VAL A 49 -9.73 16.39 14.41
C VAL A 49 -9.25 15.11 13.73
N HIS A 50 -10.17 14.21 13.38
CA HIS A 50 -9.83 12.98 12.68
C HIS A 50 -9.31 13.24 11.26
N ASN A 51 -9.77 14.31 10.59
CA ASN A 51 -9.30 14.66 9.25
C ASN A 51 -7.79 14.96 9.21
N ASN A 52 -7.25 15.62 10.23
CA ASN A 52 -5.81 15.89 10.31
C ASN A 52 -5.00 14.60 10.48
N ASP A 53 -5.52 13.65 11.27
CA ASP A 53 -4.88 12.34 11.44
C ASP A 53 -4.98 11.49 10.17
N ILE A 54 -6.12 11.54 9.46
CA ILE A 54 -6.34 10.89 8.17
C ILE A 54 -5.39 11.46 7.12
N ASP A 55 -5.29 12.78 6.99
CA ASP A 55 -4.40 13.47 6.06
C ASP A 55 -2.92 13.14 6.36
N ALA A 56 -2.51 13.18 7.63
CA ALA A 56 -1.18 12.80 8.05
C ALA A 56 -0.86 11.35 7.66
N GLN A 57 -1.81 10.42 7.85
CA GLN A 57 -1.63 9.01 7.48
C GLN A 57 -1.60 8.81 5.96
N LEU A 58 -2.40 9.56 5.19
CA LEU A 58 -2.40 9.45 3.73
C LEU A 58 -1.08 9.96 3.11
N LYS A 59 -0.37 10.85 3.80
CA LYS A 59 0.97 11.33 3.44
C LYS A 59 2.12 10.46 3.96
N ALA A 60 1.84 9.57 4.90
CA ALA A 60 2.87 8.93 5.71
C ALA A 60 3.67 7.92 4.91
N VAL A 61 4.82 8.34 4.35
CA VAL A 61 5.78 7.42 3.74
C VAL A 61 6.37 6.53 4.84
N PRO A 62 6.15 5.20 4.80
CA PRO A 62 6.76 4.29 5.75
C PRO A 62 8.28 4.26 5.51
N ASN A 63 9.04 4.33 6.60
CA ASN A 63 10.49 4.22 6.57
C ASN A 63 10.88 2.75 6.83
N PHE A 64 11.65 2.16 5.90
CA PHE A 64 12.18 0.79 6.00
C PHE A 64 13.72 0.74 6.07
N ASP A 65 14.40 1.86 6.32
CA ASP A 65 15.86 1.97 6.42
C ASP A 65 16.43 0.95 7.41
N SER A 66 15.71 0.75 8.52
CA SER A 66 16.10 -0.20 9.57
C SER A 66 16.05 -1.68 9.16
N ALA A 67 15.43 -2.01 8.02
CA ALA A 67 15.46 -3.34 7.42
C ALA A 67 16.68 -3.52 6.48
N ASN A 68 17.46 -2.46 6.22
CA ASN A 68 18.70 -2.49 5.44
C ASN A 68 18.59 -3.25 4.11
N LEU A 69 17.48 -3.05 3.39
CA LEU A 69 17.13 -3.90 2.25
C LEU A 69 18.21 -3.88 1.15
N THR A 70 18.88 -2.74 0.92
CA THR A 70 19.97 -2.62 -0.08
C THR A 70 21.36 -2.98 0.44
N GLY A 71 21.51 -3.32 1.72
CA GLY A 71 22.80 -3.65 2.31
C GLY A 71 23.20 -5.11 2.12
N ASP A 72 24.40 -5.47 2.61
CA ASP A 72 24.95 -6.83 2.49
C ASP A 72 24.16 -7.89 3.28
N ASN A 73 23.34 -7.47 4.25
CA ASN A 73 22.51 -8.35 5.06
C ASN A 73 21.12 -7.73 5.26
N PRO A 74 20.20 -7.88 4.29
CA PRO A 74 18.85 -7.39 4.39
C PRO A 74 18.06 -8.18 5.47
N ASP A 75 17.24 -7.47 6.23
CA ASP A 75 16.36 -8.05 7.26
C ASP A 75 14.91 -8.05 6.75
N PHE A 76 14.56 -9.09 6.00
CA PHE A 76 13.20 -9.24 5.45
C PHE A 76 12.15 -9.51 6.52
N ALA A 77 12.54 -10.07 7.67
CA ALA A 77 11.66 -10.25 8.81
C ALA A 77 11.30 -8.91 9.45
N LYS A 78 12.29 -8.03 9.61
CA LYS A 78 12.07 -6.65 10.04
C LYS A 78 11.22 -5.88 9.04
N PHE A 79 11.53 -5.97 7.75
CA PHE A 79 10.69 -5.37 6.71
C PHE A 79 9.23 -5.82 6.79
N ARG A 80 8.99 -7.12 6.97
CA ARG A 80 7.64 -7.68 7.17
C ARG A 80 6.96 -7.11 8.41
N SER A 81 7.66 -7.04 9.54
CA SER A 81 7.16 -6.48 10.78
C SER A 81 6.80 -4.99 10.64
N ASP A 82 7.67 -4.21 10.01
CA ASP A 82 7.46 -2.78 9.78
C ASP A 82 6.27 -2.55 8.84
N MET A 83 6.11 -3.40 7.81
CA MET A 83 4.94 -3.40 6.93
C MET A 83 3.63 -3.71 7.67
N GLN A 84 3.66 -4.68 8.59
CA GLN A 84 2.50 -5.02 9.41
C GLN A 84 2.13 -3.88 10.37
N ALA A 85 3.13 -3.21 10.96
CA ALA A 85 2.92 -2.04 11.80
C ALA A 85 2.28 -0.89 11.00
N TYR A 86 2.77 -0.64 9.77
CA TYR A 86 2.18 0.34 8.87
C TYR A 86 0.74 -0.03 8.47
N GLY A 87 0.48 -1.29 8.11
CA GLY A 87 -0.87 -1.79 7.82
C GLY A 87 -1.84 -1.65 8.98
N SER A 88 -1.37 -1.79 10.21
CA SER A 88 -2.19 -1.59 11.41
C SER A 88 -2.63 -0.12 11.56
N LYS A 89 -1.74 0.84 11.25
CA LYS A 89 -2.07 2.28 11.23
C LYS A 89 -3.09 2.59 10.14
N VAL A 90 -2.88 2.10 8.92
CA VAL A 90 -3.82 2.26 7.80
C VAL A 90 -5.20 1.69 8.14
N THR A 91 -5.25 0.54 8.81
CA THR A 91 -6.51 -0.09 9.25
C THR A 91 -7.23 0.76 10.30
N ALA A 92 -6.50 1.27 11.30
CA ALA A 92 -7.08 2.17 12.30
C ALA A 92 -7.65 3.46 11.67
N SER A 93 -6.95 4.06 10.70
CA SER A 93 -7.45 5.22 9.97
C SER A 93 -8.67 4.88 9.09
N SER A 94 -8.68 3.73 8.42
CA SER A 94 -9.84 3.23 7.67
C SER A 94 -11.07 3.06 8.56
N ASP A 95 -10.91 2.51 9.76
CA ASP A 95 -12.01 2.32 10.70
C ASP A 95 -12.53 3.64 11.27
N THR A 96 -11.64 4.62 11.48
CA THR A 96 -12.00 5.99 11.83
C THR A 96 -12.85 6.63 10.72
N VAL A 97 -12.41 6.52 9.46
CA VAL A 97 -13.18 7.00 8.29
C VAL A 97 -14.57 6.36 8.23
N LYS A 98 -14.68 5.03 8.43
CA LYS A 98 -15.98 4.33 8.43
C LYS A 98 -16.89 4.82 9.55
N ALA A 99 -16.35 5.04 10.74
CA ALA A 99 -17.10 5.54 11.88
C ALA A 99 -17.63 6.95 11.60
N ASP A 100 -16.79 7.84 11.04
CA ASP A 100 -17.18 9.21 10.70
C ASP A 100 -18.19 9.25 9.54
N LEU A 101 -18.04 8.41 8.52
CA LEU A 101 -19.05 8.26 7.46
C LEU A 101 -20.41 7.86 8.02
N SER A 102 -20.45 6.95 8.99
CA SER A 102 -21.69 6.54 9.66
C SER A 102 -22.34 7.72 10.38
N ARG A 103 -21.54 8.52 11.12
CA ARG A 103 -22.01 9.72 11.83
C ARG A 103 -22.52 10.79 10.87
N LEU A 104 -21.77 11.10 9.81
CA LEU A 104 -22.15 12.09 8.80
C LEU A 104 -23.44 11.68 8.08
N ARG A 105 -23.60 10.41 7.70
CA ARG A 105 -24.82 9.89 7.08
C ARG A 105 -26.02 9.93 8.03
N ALA A 106 -25.80 9.73 9.34
CA ALA A 106 -26.85 9.91 10.34
C ALA A 106 -27.26 11.38 10.45
N GLU A 107 -26.29 12.31 10.47
CA GLU A 107 -26.55 13.75 10.53
C GLU A 107 -27.27 14.26 9.27
N ASP A 108 -26.90 13.81 8.07
CA ASP A 108 -27.61 14.15 6.83
C ASP A 108 -29.10 13.78 6.91
N LYS A 109 -29.43 12.60 7.45
CA LYS A 109 -30.82 12.18 7.65
C LYS A 109 -31.56 13.11 8.62
N VAL A 110 -30.92 13.51 9.73
CA VAL A 110 -31.48 14.44 10.71
C VAL A 110 -31.72 15.81 10.09
N LEU A 111 -30.75 16.35 9.35
CA LEU A 111 -30.86 17.62 8.63
C LEU A 111 -31.97 17.58 7.58
N LYS A 112 -32.07 16.48 6.83
CA LYS A 112 -33.14 16.27 5.85
C LYS A 112 -34.52 16.27 6.51
N GLN A 113 -34.69 15.58 7.63
CA GLN A 113 -35.94 15.57 8.39
C GLN A 113 -36.28 16.96 8.96
N ARG A 114 -35.31 17.68 9.52
CA ARG A 114 -35.50 19.04 10.07
C ARG A 114 -35.83 20.06 8.98
N SER A 115 -35.16 20.00 7.84
CA SER A 115 -35.40 20.90 6.69
C SER A 115 -36.82 20.78 6.09
N GLY A 116 -37.45 19.61 6.25
CA GLY A 116 -38.83 19.35 5.83
C GLY A 116 -39.89 19.82 6.83
N SER A 117 -39.50 20.27 8.03
CA SER A 117 -40.44 20.73 9.06
C SER A 117 -40.96 22.15 8.76
N PRO A 118 -42.23 22.47 9.10
CA PRO A 118 -42.77 23.83 8.97
C PRO A 118 -41.99 24.87 9.77
N GLN A 119 -41.35 24.47 10.89
CA GLN A 119 -40.53 25.35 11.72
C GLN A 119 -39.22 25.77 11.04
N ALA A 120 -38.76 25.02 10.02
CA ALA A 120 -37.53 25.32 9.29
C ALA A 120 -37.67 26.40 8.22
N LEU A 121 -38.88 26.93 7.96
CA LEU A 121 -39.12 27.92 6.91
C LEU A 121 -38.23 29.17 7.03
N PHE A 122 -37.96 29.62 8.25
CA PHE A 122 -37.13 30.81 8.53
C PHE A 122 -35.61 30.53 8.52
N SER A 123 -35.20 29.25 8.58
CA SER A 123 -33.80 28.82 8.59
C SER A 123 -33.47 27.85 7.45
N ARG A 124 -34.28 27.84 6.39
CA ARG A 124 -34.15 26.93 5.24
C ARG A 124 -32.79 27.04 4.55
N GLY A 125 -32.29 28.25 4.35
CA GLY A 125 -30.97 28.49 3.74
C GLY A 125 -29.83 27.92 4.57
N GLN A 126 -29.94 27.98 5.90
CA GLN A 126 -28.94 27.48 6.84
C GLN A 126 -28.91 25.96 6.88
N TYR A 127 -30.08 25.31 6.96
CA TYR A 127 -30.17 23.84 6.86
C TYR A 127 -29.69 23.32 5.50
N ALA A 128 -29.94 24.05 4.41
CA ALA A 128 -29.43 23.69 3.08
C ALA A 128 -27.90 23.79 3.02
N ASN A 129 -27.31 24.83 3.62
CA ASN A 129 -25.86 24.99 3.72
C ASN A 129 -25.20 23.90 4.58
N ASP A 130 -25.74 23.62 5.77
CA ASP A 130 -25.21 22.56 6.64
C ASP A 130 -25.30 21.19 6.00
N ARG A 131 -26.41 20.91 5.31
CA ARG A 131 -26.56 19.67 4.54
C ARG A 131 -25.54 19.58 3.41
N HIS A 132 -25.33 20.65 2.65
CA HIS A 132 -24.31 20.67 1.59
C HIS A 132 -22.90 20.38 2.13
N ARG A 133 -22.56 20.93 3.30
CA ARG A 133 -21.26 20.68 3.96
C ARG A 133 -21.13 19.23 4.41
N VAL A 134 -22.18 18.65 5.00
CA VAL A 134 -22.20 17.24 5.42
C VAL A 134 -22.10 16.30 4.21
N GLU A 135 -22.88 16.53 3.14
CA GLU A 135 -22.81 15.76 1.90
C GLU A 135 -21.40 15.82 1.28
N SER A 136 -20.77 16.99 1.29
CA SER A 136 -19.39 17.17 0.80
C SER A 136 -18.35 16.43 1.64
N LEU A 137 -18.53 16.36 2.95
CA LEU A 137 -17.67 15.55 3.83
C LEU A 137 -17.88 14.05 3.63
N ILE A 138 -19.11 13.60 3.37
CA ILE A 138 -19.39 12.20 3.03
C ILE A 138 -18.60 11.83 1.78
N ASP A 139 -18.67 12.65 0.72
CA ASP A 139 -17.93 12.41 -0.52
C ASP A 139 -16.42 12.39 -0.31
N SER A 140 -15.92 13.27 0.54
CA SER A 140 -14.51 13.33 0.88
C SER A 140 -14.05 12.07 1.61
N PHE A 141 -14.72 11.71 2.71
CA PHE A 141 -14.35 10.55 3.52
C PHE A 141 -14.55 9.22 2.78
N ASP A 142 -15.51 9.14 1.86
CA ASP A 142 -15.69 8.00 0.96
C ASP A 142 -14.47 7.81 0.03
N ALA A 143 -13.93 8.91 -0.51
CA ALA A 143 -12.72 8.89 -1.32
C ALA A 143 -11.48 8.49 -0.48
N ALA A 144 -11.32 9.03 0.72
CA ALA A 144 -10.25 8.62 1.64
C ALA A 144 -10.35 7.12 2.01
N GLY A 145 -11.58 6.63 2.25
CA GLY A 145 -11.84 5.22 2.51
C GLY A 145 -11.42 4.31 1.36
N THR A 146 -11.62 4.74 0.11
CA THR A 146 -11.16 3.99 -1.08
C THR A 146 -9.64 3.96 -1.15
N VAL A 147 -8.96 5.08 -0.87
CA VAL A 147 -7.49 5.13 -0.84
C VAL A 147 -6.92 4.22 0.26
N PHE A 148 -7.50 4.19 1.45
CA PHE A 148 -7.08 3.24 2.48
C PHE A 148 -7.31 1.78 2.07
N GLY A 149 -8.37 1.48 1.31
CA GLY A 149 -8.58 0.14 0.73
C GLY A 149 -7.53 -0.23 -0.32
N ILE A 150 -7.12 0.72 -1.16
CA ILE A 150 -6.00 0.57 -2.10
C ILE A 150 -4.71 0.26 -1.33
N MET A 151 -4.37 1.08 -0.32
CA MET A 151 -3.19 0.89 0.52
C MET A 151 -3.19 -0.48 1.21
N GLN A 152 -4.32 -0.91 1.78
CA GLN A 152 -4.44 -2.24 2.41
C GLN A 152 -4.14 -3.38 1.43
N THR A 153 -4.65 -3.27 0.19
CA THR A 153 -4.42 -4.27 -0.86
C THR A 153 -2.93 -4.36 -1.21
N GLN A 154 -2.28 -3.20 -1.35
CA GLN A 154 -0.85 -3.13 -1.66
C GLN A 154 0.01 -3.61 -0.49
N ILE A 155 -0.31 -3.25 0.76
CA ILE A 155 0.37 -3.72 1.97
C ILE A 155 0.30 -5.25 2.09
N ASP A 156 -0.85 -5.84 1.80
CA ASP A 156 -1.02 -7.30 1.81
C ASP A 156 -0.17 -8.00 0.73
N PHE A 157 -0.02 -7.38 -0.44
CA PHE A 157 0.91 -7.86 -1.47
C PHE A 157 2.37 -7.81 -0.98
N PHE A 158 2.84 -6.68 -0.42
CA PHE A 158 4.22 -6.57 0.08
C PHE A 158 4.50 -7.47 1.28
N ALA A 159 3.50 -7.71 2.12
CA ALA A 159 3.55 -8.70 3.18
C ALA A 159 3.90 -10.11 2.65
N LYS A 160 3.21 -10.56 1.60
CA LYS A 160 3.50 -11.84 0.93
C LYS A 160 4.85 -11.81 0.22
N PHE A 161 5.22 -10.67 -0.35
CA PHE A 161 6.52 -10.49 -0.98
C PHE A 161 7.67 -10.66 0.03
N ALA A 162 7.55 -10.05 1.21
CA ALA A 162 8.51 -10.18 2.30
C ALA A 162 8.64 -11.63 2.80
N ASP A 163 7.53 -12.37 2.91
CA ASP A 163 7.55 -13.80 3.23
C ASP A 163 8.34 -14.61 2.19
N GLY A 164 8.14 -14.32 0.89
CA GLY A 164 8.88 -14.95 -0.19
C GLY A 164 10.37 -14.65 -0.14
N LEU A 165 10.75 -13.39 0.10
CA LEU A 165 12.16 -13.00 0.25
C LEU A 165 12.83 -13.70 1.43
N ASN A 166 12.15 -13.79 2.57
CA ASN A 166 12.66 -14.48 3.75
C ASN A 166 12.86 -15.98 3.50
N ASN A 167 11.90 -16.64 2.83
CA ASN A 167 12.03 -18.05 2.47
C ASN A 167 13.11 -18.28 1.41
N PHE A 168 13.28 -17.33 0.48
CA PHE A 168 14.36 -17.38 -0.51
C PHE A 168 15.73 -17.26 0.17
N GLN A 169 15.88 -16.34 1.12
CA GLN A 169 17.09 -16.17 1.92
C GLN A 169 17.42 -17.45 2.72
N LEU A 170 16.40 -18.14 3.27
CA LEU A 170 16.60 -19.41 3.96
C LEU A 170 17.17 -20.49 3.02
N VAL A 171 16.59 -20.64 1.82
CA VAL A 171 17.10 -21.58 0.79
C VAL A 171 18.55 -21.22 0.44
N PHE A 172 18.82 -19.95 0.17
CA PHE A 172 20.15 -19.47 -0.18
C PHE A 172 21.17 -19.72 0.93
N ALA A 173 20.85 -19.40 2.19
CA ALA A 173 21.74 -19.60 3.32
C ALA A 173 22.08 -21.08 3.56
N ARG A 174 21.21 -22.02 3.16
CA ARG A 174 21.51 -23.45 3.16
C ARG A 174 22.44 -23.83 2.01
N ALA A 175 22.14 -23.34 0.80
CA ALA A 175 22.98 -23.57 -0.37
C ALA A 175 24.41 -23.05 -0.18
N ASP A 176 24.59 -21.87 0.42
CA ASP A 176 25.89 -21.26 0.73
C ASP A 176 26.73 -22.11 1.71
N ARG A 177 26.05 -22.86 2.60
CA ARG A 177 26.69 -23.85 3.50
C ARG A 177 26.90 -25.22 2.85
N ASN A 178 26.69 -25.34 1.54
CA ASN A 178 26.69 -26.61 0.79
C ASN A 178 25.61 -27.62 1.26
N ASP A 179 24.60 -27.18 2.02
CA ASP A 179 23.45 -28.00 2.41
C ASP A 179 22.40 -27.99 1.28
N TYR A 180 22.75 -28.56 0.13
CA TYR A 180 21.89 -28.57 -1.06
C TYR A 180 20.61 -29.38 -0.83
N ALA A 181 20.68 -30.48 -0.07
CA ALA A 181 19.51 -31.28 0.28
C ALA A 181 18.55 -30.50 1.19
N GLY A 182 19.06 -29.79 2.20
CA GLY A 182 18.24 -28.92 3.04
C GLY A 182 17.70 -27.71 2.30
N ALA A 183 18.47 -27.14 1.37
CA ALA A 183 18.00 -26.05 0.50
C ALA A 183 16.81 -26.51 -0.35
N LEU A 184 16.91 -27.68 -0.99
CA LEU A 184 15.82 -28.29 -1.75
C LEU A 184 14.61 -28.68 -0.89
N ALA A 185 14.81 -29.08 0.37
CA ALA A 185 13.70 -29.31 1.29
C ALA A 185 12.97 -27.99 1.67
N ALA A 186 13.69 -26.88 1.78
CA ALA A 186 13.11 -25.56 2.06
C ALA A 186 12.31 -24.98 0.87
N TYR A 187 12.49 -25.51 -0.34
CA TYR A 187 11.77 -25.04 -1.53
C TYR A 187 10.25 -25.21 -1.46
N GLN A 188 9.73 -26.16 -0.67
CA GLN A 188 8.28 -26.30 -0.50
C GLN A 188 7.64 -25.01 0.05
N GLN A 189 8.29 -24.36 1.00
CA GLN A 189 7.82 -23.10 1.58
C GLN A 189 8.03 -21.92 0.61
N LEU A 190 9.14 -21.93 -0.12
CA LEU A 190 9.42 -20.94 -1.14
C LEU A 190 8.40 -20.99 -2.29
N ASP A 191 8.09 -22.19 -2.80
CA ASP A 191 7.11 -22.42 -3.87
C ASP A 191 5.71 -21.92 -3.44
N SER A 192 5.31 -22.20 -2.20
CA SER A 192 4.06 -21.68 -1.62
C SER A 192 4.05 -20.15 -1.55
N SER A 193 5.19 -19.54 -1.20
CA SER A 193 5.32 -18.08 -1.16
C SER A 193 5.26 -17.47 -2.56
N MET A 194 5.90 -18.08 -3.56
CA MET A 194 5.84 -17.63 -4.95
C MET A 194 4.42 -17.70 -5.52
N GLN A 195 3.65 -18.74 -5.16
CA GLN A 195 2.23 -18.84 -5.51
C GLN A 195 1.41 -17.73 -4.84
N ALA A 196 1.67 -17.44 -3.56
CA ALA A 196 1.00 -16.35 -2.86
C ALA A 196 1.30 -14.98 -3.49
N ILE A 197 2.56 -14.72 -3.84
CA ILE A 197 3.00 -13.49 -4.50
C ILE A 197 2.35 -13.35 -5.88
N THR A 198 2.44 -14.38 -6.73
CA THR A 198 1.86 -14.34 -8.08
C THR A 198 0.34 -14.23 -8.07
N GLY A 199 -0.33 -14.87 -7.11
CA GLY A 199 -1.78 -14.71 -6.90
C GLY A 199 -2.14 -13.28 -6.47
N ALA A 200 -1.44 -12.74 -5.47
CA ALA A 200 -1.68 -11.38 -4.99
C ALA A 200 -1.38 -10.31 -6.06
N ALA A 201 -0.41 -10.55 -6.93
CA ALA A 201 -0.06 -9.65 -8.04
C ALA A 201 -1.19 -9.45 -9.08
N THR A 202 -2.26 -10.24 -9.02
CA THR A 202 -3.45 -10.09 -9.87
C THR A 202 -4.54 -9.19 -9.28
N GLY A 203 -4.31 -8.65 -8.08
CA GLY A 203 -5.26 -7.76 -7.40
C GLY A 203 -5.56 -6.48 -8.17
N GLN A 204 -6.81 -6.00 -8.07
CA GLN A 204 -7.32 -4.85 -8.84
C GLN A 204 -6.55 -3.52 -8.65
N TYR A 205 -5.86 -3.37 -7.52
CA TYR A 205 -5.10 -2.17 -7.15
C TYR A 205 -3.59 -2.42 -7.10
N ILE A 206 -3.17 -3.57 -7.61
CA ILE A 206 -1.77 -3.89 -7.75
C ILE A 206 -1.30 -3.42 -9.14
N PRO A 207 -0.25 -2.59 -9.20
CA PRO A 207 0.30 -2.15 -10.48
C PRO A 207 0.65 -3.32 -11.39
N PRO A 208 0.31 -3.25 -12.70
CA PRO A 208 0.59 -4.31 -13.66
C PRO A 208 2.07 -4.73 -13.71
N GLN A 209 2.98 -3.80 -13.39
CA GLN A 209 4.42 -4.05 -13.26
C GLN A 209 4.73 -5.16 -12.24
N PHE A 210 3.97 -5.28 -11.14
CA PHE A 210 4.17 -6.35 -10.17
C PHE A 210 3.74 -7.71 -10.67
N LYS A 211 2.82 -7.78 -11.62
CA LYS A 211 2.46 -9.06 -12.23
C LYS A 211 3.64 -9.64 -13.01
N SER A 212 4.29 -8.80 -13.82
CA SER A 212 5.50 -9.17 -14.56
C SER A 212 6.66 -9.47 -13.62
N PHE A 213 6.84 -8.65 -12.59
CA PHE A 213 7.90 -8.84 -11.59
C PHE A 213 7.70 -10.12 -10.78
N ALA A 214 6.49 -10.40 -10.30
CA ALA A 214 6.15 -11.63 -9.57
C ALA A 214 6.38 -12.89 -10.44
N ALA A 215 6.03 -12.83 -11.72
CA ALA A 215 6.30 -13.91 -12.65
C ALA A 215 7.81 -14.12 -12.84
N GLY A 216 8.58 -13.05 -13.08
CA GLY A 216 10.03 -13.13 -13.18
C GLY A 216 10.70 -13.63 -11.90
N PHE A 217 10.20 -13.23 -10.74
CA PHE A 217 10.73 -13.68 -9.44
C PHE A 217 10.45 -15.16 -9.21
N LYS A 218 9.29 -15.65 -9.65
CA LYS A 218 9.01 -17.08 -9.68
C LYS A 218 9.95 -17.83 -10.63
N THR A 219 10.20 -17.32 -11.83
CA THR A 219 11.15 -17.94 -12.78
C THR A 219 12.55 -18.02 -12.18
N LEU A 220 13.06 -16.94 -11.60
CA LEU A 220 14.34 -16.92 -10.88
C LEU A 220 14.40 -18.01 -9.79
N SER A 221 13.33 -18.15 -9.00
CA SER A 221 13.22 -19.19 -7.98
C SER A 221 13.26 -20.60 -8.58
N ASP A 222 12.54 -20.83 -9.68
CA ASP A 222 12.50 -22.13 -10.35
C ASP A 222 13.86 -22.49 -10.99
N ASP A 223 14.54 -21.53 -11.63
CA ASP A 223 15.88 -21.77 -12.20
C ASP A 223 16.95 -21.93 -11.11
N PHE A 224 16.79 -21.29 -9.94
CA PHE A 224 17.67 -21.54 -8.79
C PHE A 224 17.49 -22.96 -8.24
N LYS A 225 16.25 -23.48 -8.26
CA LYS A 225 15.97 -24.87 -7.91
C LYS A 225 16.68 -25.82 -8.85
N GLY A 226 16.62 -25.53 -10.16
CA GLY A 226 17.32 -26.27 -11.20
C GLY A 226 18.83 -26.30 -10.97
N LEU A 227 19.43 -25.16 -10.61
CA LEU A 227 20.84 -25.07 -10.25
C LEU A 227 21.18 -25.99 -9.07
N LEU A 228 20.42 -25.93 -7.98
CA LEU A 228 20.66 -26.77 -6.80
C LEU A 228 20.52 -28.27 -7.12
N GLN A 229 19.54 -28.65 -7.94
CA GLN A 229 19.35 -30.02 -8.41
C GLN A 229 20.53 -30.50 -9.26
N ALA A 230 21.02 -29.66 -10.18
CA ALA A 230 22.17 -29.97 -11.02
C ALA A 230 23.45 -30.13 -10.19
N ILE A 231 23.69 -29.25 -9.21
CA ILE A 231 24.82 -29.35 -8.29
C ILE A 231 24.73 -30.64 -7.47
N GLN A 232 23.55 -30.97 -6.93
CA GLN A 232 23.35 -32.20 -6.16
C GLN A 232 23.58 -33.46 -7.02
N ALA A 233 23.26 -33.40 -8.31
CA ALA A 233 23.48 -34.48 -9.27
C ALA A 233 24.91 -34.55 -9.82
N GLY A 234 25.76 -33.54 -9.57
CA GLY A 234 27.10 -33.43 -10.16
C GLY A 234 27.09 -33.15 -11.67
N ASP A 235 26.04 -32.52 -12.18
CA ASP A 235 25.89 -32.17 -13.60
C ASP A 235 26.40 -30.75 -13.87
N ASP A 236 27.69 -30.64 -14.20
CA ASP A 236 28.36 -29.37 -14.46
C ASP A 236 27.74 -28.59 -15.63
N ALA A 237 27.26 -29.29 -16.67
CA ALA A 237 26.65 -28.67 -17.84
C ALA A 237 25.28 -28.07 -17.49
N ALA A 238 24.45 -28.80 -16.75
CA ALA A 238 23.17 -28.29 -16.27
C ALA A 238 23.33 -27.19 -15.23
N SER A 239 24.39 -27.26 -14.40
CA SER A 239 24.73 -26.22 -13.43
C SER A 239 25.09 -24.91 -14.13
N GLN A 240 25.97 -24.95 -15.13
CA GLN A 240 26.35 -23.78 -15.91
C GLN A 240 25.14 -23.19 -16.65
N ALA A 241 24.32 -24.02 -17.31
CA ALA A 241 23.13 -23.56 -18.00
C ALA A 241 22.12 -22.88 -17.05
N SER A 242 21.95 -23.40 -15.84
CA SER A 242 21.07 -22.81 -14.83
C SER A 242 21.63 -21.50 -14.27
N ALA A 243 22.95 -21.40 -14.08
CA ALA A 243 23.60 -20.17 -13.67
C ALA A 243 23.44 -19.03 -14.70
N ASP A 244 23.51 -19.36 -16.00
CA ASP A 244 23.30 -18.38 -17.07
C ASP A 244 21.86 -17.88 -17.11
N LYS A 245 20.88 -18.76 -16.90
CA LYS A 245 19.46 -18.37 -16.76
C LYS A 245 19.24 -17.45 -15.56
N LEU A 246 19.78 -17.79 -14.39
CA LEU A 246 19.67 -16.95 -13.19
C LEU A 246 20.20 -15.53 -13.41
N LYS A 247 21.30 -15.40 -14.16
CA LYS A 247 21.83 -14.10 -14.52
C LYS A 247 20.88 -13.33 -15.44
N ALA A 248 20.28 -14.01 -16.41
CA ALA A 248 19.29 -13.41 -17.30
C ALA A 248 18.03 -12.96 -16.52
N ASP A 249 17.52 -13.80 -15.62
CA ASP A 249 16.36 -13.51 -14.77
C ASP A 249 16.63 -12.32 -13.84
N ALA A 250 17.79 -12.28 -13.18
CA ALA A 250 18.19 -11.17 -12.33
C ALA A 250 18.27 -9.85 -13.13
N THR A 251 18.76 -9.91 -14.37
CA THR A 251 18.81 -8.74 -15.28
C THR A 251 17.42 -8.31 -15.71
N ALA A 252 16.51 -9.25 -15.98
CA ALA A 252 15.13 -8.95 -16.31
C ALA A 252 14.40 -8.28 -15.13
N LEU A 253 14.64 -8.75 -13.90
CA LEU A 253 14.07 -8.15 -12.68
C LEU A 253 14.61 -6.74 -12.39
N GLN A 254 15.84 -6.43 -12.81
CA GLN A 254 16.40 -5.07 -12.75
C GLN A 254 15.73 -4.09 -13.71
N SER A 255 15.09 -4.58 -14.76
CA SER A 255 14.42 -3.75 -15.77
C SER A 255 12.99 -3.38 -15.36
N PHE A 256 12.75 -3.22 -14.04
CA PHE A 256 11.45 -2.82 -13.53
C PHE A 256 11.07 -1.43 -14.08
N ASP A 257 9.84 -1.31 -14.55
CA ASP A 257 9.31 -0.08 -15.14
C ASP A 257 8.89 0.91 -14.04
N ASP A 258 9.88 1.57 -13.43
CA ASP A 258 9.69 2.56 -12.37
C ASP A 258 8.76 3.70 -12.82
N ALA A 259 8.93 4.18 -14.05
CA ALA A 259 8.17 5.30 -14.59
C ALA A 259 6.69 4.92 -14.79
N GLY A 260 6.42 3.74 -15.35
CA GLY A 260 5.06 3.23 -15.50
C GLY A 260 4.41 2.90 -14.16
N PHE A 261 5.17 2.41 -13.17
CA PHE A 261 4.68 2.23 -11.80
C PHE A 261 4.26 3.57 -11.18
N GLN A 262 5.14 4.58 -11.20
CA GLN A 262 4.83 5.92 -10.66
C GLN A 262 3.62 6.54 -11.34
N LYS A 263 3.53 6.41 -12.67
CA LYS A 263 2.37 6.88 -13.43
C LYS A 263 1.09 6.14 -13.03
N TYR A 264 1.13 4.82 -12.91
CA TYR A 264 -0.03 4.03 -12.51
C TYR A 264 -0.53 4.44 -11.12
N GLU A 265 0.37 4.56 -10.13
CA GLU A 265 -0.01 5.00 -8.77
C GLU A 265 -0.61 6.40 -8.79
N GLN A 266 0.00 7.33 -9.53
CA GLN A 266 -0.54 8.67 -9.68
C GLN A 266 -1.95 8.66 -10.29
N ASP A 267 -2.14 7.93 -11.40
CA ASP A 267 -3.43 7.83 -12.10
C ASP A 267 -4.49 7.13 -11.21
N LEU A 268 -4.08 6.15 -10.41
CA LEU A 268 -4.95 5.40 -9.50
C LEU A 268 -5.49 6.29 -8.37
N VAL A 269 -4.66 7.12 -7.74
CA VAL A 269 -5.04 7.87 -6.53
C VAL A 269 -5.51 9.30 -6.79
N THR A 270 -5.09 9.93 -7.90
CA THR A 270 -5.42 11.33 -8.24
C THR A 270 -6.93 11.62 -8.26
N PRO A 271 -7.81 10.76 -8.82
CA PRO A 271 -9.25 11.01 -8.80
C PRO A 271 -9.82 11.08 -7.38
N TYR A 272 -9.37 10.18 -6.50
CA TYR A 272 -9.81 10.15 -5.11
C TYR A 272 -9.25 11.32 -4.31
N ARG A 273 -7.99 11.70 -4.56
CA ARG A 273 -7.40 12.91 -3.97
C ARG A 273 -8.20 14.15 -4.33
N THR A 274 -8.51 14.32 -5.61
CA THR A 274 -9.29 15.45 -6.11
C THR A 274 -10.68 15.51 -5.47
N ARG A 275 -11.35 14.35 -5.33
CA ARG A 275 -12.66 14.27 -4.66
C ARG A 275 -12.56 14.58 -3.16
N TYR A 276 -11.54 14.07 -2.49
CA TYR A 276 -11.25 14.34 -1.09
C TYR A 276 -11.07 15.85 -0.82
N GLU A 277 -10.19 16.50 -1.58
CA GLU A 277 -9.91 17.93 -1.48
C GLU A 277 -11.12 18.80 -1.81
N LYS A 278 -11.83 18.47 -2.90
CA LYS A 278 -13.02 19.21 -3.31
C LYS A 278 -14.10 19.14 -2.24
N GLY A 279 -14.33 17.96 -1.65
CA GLY A 279 -15.31 17.77 -0.59
C GLY A 279 -14.96 18.55 0.69
N LEU A 280 -13.69 18.59 1.08
CA LEU A 280 -13.23 19.40 2.21
C LEU A 280 -13.41 20.90 1.97
N LYS A 281 -13.01 21.40 0.80
CA LYS A 281 -13.23 22.81 0.41
C LYS A 281 -14.71 23.18 0.44
N ALA A 282 -15.57 22.36 -0.15
CA ALA A 282 -17.02 22.60 -0.16
C ALA A 282 -17.64 22.54 1.25
N ALA A 283 -17.04 21.81 2.18
CA ALA A 283 -17.45 21.77 3.58
C ALA A 283 -16.96 22.96 4.42
N GLY A 284 -16.21 23.90 3.83
CA GLY A 284 -15.70 25.09 4.49
C GLY A 284 -14.34 24.90 5.19
N PHE A 285 -13.59 23.89 4.80
CA PHE A 285 -12.20 23.70 5.23
C PHE A 285 -11.26 24.43 4.26
N THR A 286 -10.27 25.10 4.83
CA THR A 286 -9.26 25.93 4.15
C THR A 286 -7.96 25.15 4.12
N LEU A 287 -7.37 24.99 2.93
CA LEU A 287 -6.04 24.41 2.79
C LEU A 287 -4.99 25.31 3.45
N THR A 288 -4.12 24.72 4.25
CA THR A 288 -2.85 25.30 4.72
C THR A 288 -1.72 24.48 4.12
N ASP A 289 -0.86 25.17 3.36
CA ASP A 289 0.38 24.63 2.79
C ASP A 289 1.39 24.24 3.87
#